data_AF-A0A3Q3EFM9-F1
#
_entry.id   AF-A0A3Q3EFM9-F1
#
_cell.length_a   1.000
_cell.length_b   1.000
_cell.length_c   1.000
_cell.angle_alpha   90.00
_cell.angle_beta   90.00
_cell.angle_gamma   90.00
#
_symmetry.space_group_name_H-M   'P 1'
#
loop_
_entity.id
_entity.type
_entity.pdbx_description
1 polymer ?
#
loop_
_entity_poly.entity_id
_entity_poly.type
_entity_poly.pdbx_seq_one_letter_code
_entity_poly.pdbx_strand_id
1 'polypeptide(L)'
;LRFHFSFKGKFIRIHFGVNLLEKSRVTYQLKAERDYHIFYQILSQKKPELLGELCRETTVASIDDAEELIATDVSRPFKHLNTDFHHPRNHFRLFVLKDAFDVLGFTQEEKNGIYKMTGAIMQALKQTILNQCFSKQWARTDVDKVAYLMCLNSADLIKGLCHPRVKVGNEWVTKGQNVQQVYYSIGALSKSVYEKMFLWMVVRINQSLDTKQPRQHFIGVLDIAGFEIFDFNTFEQLCINFTNEKLQQFFNHHMFVLEQEEYKKEGIVWEFIDFVCKRHKFNLIHCFLQPMGIMSILEEECMFPKASDATFKSKLYDNHLGKSPNFQKPRVVKGKPEAHFSLVHYAGIVDYNIGNWLVKNKDPLNETVVGLFQKSTLKLLSNLFAGYTGADNLNKLMTNLRSTHPHFVRCLIPNETKTPGAMENPLVMHQLRCNGVLEGIRICRKGFPNRIQYGDFKQRYRILNPNAIPEGQFIDNKKAAEKLLGSLDIDHEQYRLGHTKVSSMPSVT
;
A
#
# COMPACT_ATOMS: atom_id res chain seq x y z
N LEU A 1 6.54 7.56 -2.70
CA LEU A 1 7.89 8.14 -2.77
C LEU A 1 7.82 9.56 -3.33
N ARG A 2 8.64 10.49 -2.85
CA ARG A 2 8.74 11.86 -3.37
C ARG A 2 10.21 12.20 -3.63
N PHE A 3 10.59 12.32 -4.90
CA PHE A 3 11.93 12.68 -5.35
C PHE A 3 12.02 14.20 -5.49
N HIS A 4 12.95 14.84 -4.78
CA HIS A 4 13.12 16.29 -4.82
C HIS A 4 14.31 16.68 -5.70
N PHE A 5 14.13 17.73 -6.50
CA PHE A 5 15.13 18.21 -7.45
C PHE A 5 15.47 19.68 -7.20
N SER A 6 16.71 20.02 -7.51
CA SER A 6 17.21 21.40 -7.53
C SER A 6 16.69 22.16 -8.76
N PHE A 7 16.87 23.48 -8.76
CA PHE A 7 16.56 24.33 -9.93
C PHE A 7 17.27 23.88 -11.21
N LYS A 8 18.46 23.27 -11.10
CA LYS A 8 19.24 22.74 -12.24
C LYS A 8 18.84 21.31 -12.63
N GLY A 9 17.76 20.75 -12.07
CA GLY A 9 17.31 19.39 -12.35
C GLY A 9 18.15 18.28 -11.68
N LYS A 10 19.14 18.62 -10.85
CA LYS A 10 19.90 17.61 -10.10
C LYS A 10 19.07 17.05 -8.96
N PHE A 11 19.16 15.73 -8.78
CA PHE A 11 18.57 15.01 -7.65
C PHE A 11 19.16 15.51 -6.32
N ILE A 12 18.29 15.78 -5.36
CA ILE A 12 18.67 16.22 -4.01
C ILE A 12 18.44 15.09 -3.01
N ARG A 13 17.21 14.57 -2.94
CA ARG A 13 16.78 13.62 -1.91
C ARG A 13 15.48 12.92 -2.24
N ILE A 14 15.17 11.87 -1.47
CA ILE A 14 13.87 11.16 -1.50
C ILE A 14 13.19 11.30 -0.15
N HIS A 15 11.88 11.47 -0.17
CA HIS A 15 11.01 11.37 0.99
C HIS A 15 9.99 10.24 0.81
N PHE A 16 9.98 9.33 1.78
CA PHE A 16 9.11 8.16 1.86
C PHE A 16 7.84 8.49 2.64
N GLY A 17 6.70 8.04 2.13
CA GLY A 17 5.42 8.09 2.84
C GLY A 17 4.79 6.70 2.83
N VAL A 18 4.15 6.33 3.93
CA VAL A 18 3.45 5.05 4.09
C VAL A 18 1.95 5.30 4.12
N ASN A 19 1.21 4.55 3.31
CA ASN A 19 -0.25 4.66 3.23
C ASN A 19 -0.95 3.50 3.95
N LEU A 20 -0.49 2.27 3.72
CA LEU A 20 -1.08 1.07 4.33
C LEU A 20 0.01 0.03 4.57
N LEU A 21 0.01 -0.57 5.75
CA LEU A 21 0.79 -1.76 6.08
C LEU A 21 -0.19 -2.88 6.41
N GLU A 22 -0.05 -4.03 5.78
CA GLU A 22 -0.91 -5.19 6.04
C GLU A 22 -0.47 -5.89 7.33
N LYS A 23 -0.82 -5.29 8.47
CA LYS A 23 -0.43 -5.78 9.79
C LYS A 23 -0.96 -7.19 10.10
N SER A 24 -2.10 -7.59 9.53
CA SER A 24 -2.68 -8.92 9.75
C SER A 24 -1.76 -10.05 9.30
N ARG A 25 -0.95 -9.81 8.27
CA ARG A 25 0.06 -10.74 7.73
C ARG A 25 1.04 -11.27 8.78
N VAL A 26 1.33 -10.46 9.81
CA VAL A 26 2.19 -10.84 10.94
C VAL A 26 1.59 -12.01 11.75
N THR A 27 0.26 -12.07 11.83
CA THR A 27 -0.45 -13.05 12.70
C THR A 27 -1.20 -14.11 11.93
N TYR A 28 -1.44 -13.91 10.63
CA TYR A 28 -2.30 -14.74 9.81
C TYR A 28 -1.84 -14.72 8.36
N GLN A 29 -1.83 -15.88 7.73
CA GLN A 29 -1.52 -16.07 6.32
C GLN A 29 -2.52 -17.03 5.70
N LEU A 30 -2.92 -16.80 4.44
CA LEU A 30 -3.68 -17.81 3.68
C LEU A 30 -2.77 -18.99 3.31
N LYS A 31 -3.37 -20.13 2.92
CA LYS A 31 -2.67 -21.40 2.65
C LYS A 31 -1.53 -21.30 1.62
N ALA A 32 -1.59 -20.34 0.70
CA ALA A 32 -0.60 -20.12 -0.36
C ALA A 32 0.21 -18.82 -0.16
N GLU A 33 0.13 -18.20 1.02
CA GLU A 33 0.78 -16.93 1.32
C GLU A 33 1.80 -17.10 2.44
N ARG A 34 2.86 -16.28 2.39
CA ARG A 34 3.90 -16.26 3.41
C ARG A 34 3.84 -15.02 4.28
N ASP A 35 4.58 -15.05 5.38
CA ASP A 35 4.80 -13.87 6.21
C ASP A 35 5.87 -12.93 5.59
N TYR A 36 6.17 -11.81 6.25
CA TYR A 36 7.18 -10.85 5.81
C TYR A 36 8.56 -11.49 5.67
N HIS A 37 9.28 -11.12 4.60
CA HIS A 37 10.59 -11.68 4.25
C HIS A 37 11.62 -11.67 5.36
N ILE A 38 11.60 -10.64 6.21
CA ILE A 38 12.61 -10.46 7.26
C ILE A 38 12.64 -11.63 8.25
N PHE A 39 11.49 -12.27 8.50
CA PHE A 39 11.40 -13.42 9.38
C PHE A 39 12.20 -14.62 8.83
N TYR A 40 12.07 -14.90 7.54
CA TYR A 40 12.82 -15.98 6.88
C TYR A 40 14.31 -15.64 6.68
N GLN A 41 14.62 -14.37 6.39
CA GLN A 41 15.99 -13.91 6.22
C GLN A 41 16.82 -14.07 7.50
N ILE A 42 16.26 -13.74 8.67
CA ILE A 42 16.93 -13.87 9.96
C ILE A 42 17.22 -15.34 10.30
N LEU A 43 16.31 -16.26 9.96
CA LEU A 43 16.46 -17.69 10.26
C LEU A 43 17.44 -18.43 9.36
N SER A 44 17.94 -17.80 8.30
CA SER A 44 18.83 -18.42 7.31
C SER A 44 20.30 -18.62 7.79
N GLN A 45 20.54 -18.64 9.10
CA GLN A 45 21.71 -19.20 9.81
C GLN A 45 23.15 -18.71 9.54
N LYS A 46 23.40 -17.62 8.79
CA LYS A 46 24.79 -17.19 8.50
C LYS A 46 25.50 -16.33 9.58
N LYS A 47 24.81 -15.89 10.65
CA LYS A 47 25.45 -15.24 11.82
C LYS A 47 25.02 -15.92 13.12
N PRO A 48 25.82 -16.87 13.65
CA PRO A 48 25.50 -17.55 14.90
C PRO A 48 25.44 -16.60 16.11
N GLU A 49 26.07 -15.42 16.04
CA GLU A 49 25.96 -14.37 17.08
C GLU A 49 24.54 -13.80 17.19
N LEU A 50 23.91 -13.47 16.06
CA LEU A 50 22.51 -13.01 16.02
C LEU A 50 21.56 -14.12 16.48
N LEU A 51 21.77 -15.36 16.04
CA LEU A 51 20.97 -16.51 16.45
C LEU A 51 21.20 -16.94 17.91
N GLY A 52 22.39 -16.69 18.45
CA GLY A 52 22.73 -16.88 19.85
C GLY A 52 21.92 -15.94 20.75
N GLU A 53 21.77 -14.68 20.35
CA GLU A 53 20.89 -13.72 21.04
C GLU A 53 19.39 -13.97 20.77
N LEU A 54 19.01 -14.44 19.57
CA LEU A 54 17.62 -14.66 19.12
C LEU A 54 17.03 -16.03 19.52
N CYS A 55 17.82 -16.86 20.22
CA CYS A 55 17.53 -18.20 20.72
C CYS A 55 17.27 -19.26 19.63
N ARG A 56 18.08 -20.33 19.66
CA ARG A 56 18.35 -21.36 18.63
C ARG A 56 17.19 -22.18 18.03
N GLU A 57 15.94 -22.03 18.47
CA GLU A 57 14.86 -23.00 18.18
C GLU A 57 13.64 -22.38 17.50
N THR A 58 13.80 -21.41 16.60
CA THR A 58 12.67 -20.73 15.95
C THR A 58 12.40 -21.34 14.57
N THR A 59 11.37 -22.17 14.47
CA THR A 59 10.84 -22.68 13.19
C THR A 59 9.63 -21.86 12.78
N VAL A 60 9.68 -21.22 11.61
CA VAL A 60 8.50 -20.66 10.92
C VAL A 60 7.95 -21.73 9.98
N ALA A 61 6.64 -21.87 9.83
CA ALA A 61 6.09 -22.77 8.81
C ALA A 61 6.54 -22.27 7.43
N SER A 62 7.39 -23.04 6.73
CA SER A 62 7.84 -22.73 5.38
C SER A 62 6.86 -23.33 4.37
N ILE A 63 6.41 -22.51 3.42
CA ILE A 63 5.80 -23.00 2.17
C ILE A 63 6.95 -23.40 1.23
N ASP A 64 6.73 -24.40 0.38
CA ASP A 64 7.66 -24.85 -0.64
C ASP A 64 8.02 -23.67 -1.58
N ASP A 65 9.29 -23.25 -1.55
CA ASP A 65 9.83 -22.05 -2.20
C ASP A 65 9.90 -22.17 -3.74
N ALA A 66 9.43 -23.28 -4.32
CA ALA A 66 9.54 -23.61 -5.74
C ALA A 66 8.93 -22.57 -6.69
N GLU A 67 7.73 -22.07 -6.38
CA GLU A 67 6.89 -21.33 -7.34
C GLU A 67 7.19 -19.83 -7.41
N GLU A 68 7.63 -19.20 -6.31
CA GLU A 68 8.03 -17.78 -6.33
C GLU A 68 9.44 -17.58 -6.93
N LEU A 69 10.22 -18.66 -6.95
CA LEU A 69 11.59 -18.74 -7.48
C LEU A 69 11.67 -18.61 -9.01
N ILE A 70 10.67 -19.13 -9.71
CA ILE A 70 10.58 -19.16 -11.17
C ILE A 70 10.06 -17.81 -11.71
N ALA A 71 9.30 -17.10 -10.87
CA ALA A 71 8.59 -15.87 -11.18
C ALA A 71 9.44 -14.62 -11.35
N THR A 72 10.55 -14.56 -10.61
CA THR A 72 11.28 -13.31 -10.37
C THR A 72 12.66 -13.25 -11.02
N ASP A 73 13.10 -14.31 -11.71
CA ASP A 73 14.41 -14.32 -12.35
C ASP A 73 14.43 -15.09 -13.68
N VAL A 74 14.42 -14.33 -14.78
CA VAL A 74 14.61 -14.82 -16.14
C VAL A 74 16.11 -14.85 -16.45
N SER A 75 16.92 -15.62 -15.72
CA SER A 75 18.26 -16.00 -16.19
C SER A 75 18.97 -17.04 -15.30
N ARG A 76 18.60 -18.32 -15.45
CA ARG A 76 19.51 -19.49 -15.62
C ARG A 76 18.80 -20.79 -15.24
N PRO A 77 18.89 -21.86 -16.04
CA PRO A 77 18.34 -23.15 -15.70
C PRO A 77 19.30 -23.85 -14.73
N PHE A 78 18.92 -24.01 -13.47
CA PHE A 78 19.50 -25.03 -12.61
C PHE A 78 18.39 -25.95 -12.11
N LYS A 79 18.31 -27.12 -12.75
CA LYS A 79 17.57 -28.28 -12.25
C LYS A 79 18.25 -28.72 -10.96
N HIS A 80 17.51 -28.64 -9.85
CA HIS A 80 17.55 -29.51 -8.65
C HIS A 80 16.91 -28.73 -7.51
N LEU A 81 15.59 -28.87 -7.37
CA LEU A 81 14.87 -28.44 -6.18
C LEU A 81 15.02 -29.51 -5.10
N ASN A 82 15.57 -29.12 -3.96
CA ASN A 82 15.22 -29.70 -2.67
C ASN A 82 14.63 -28.60 -1.80
N THR A 83 13.50 -28.94 -1.18
CA THR A 83 12.82 -28.23 -0.10
C THR A 83 13.74 -28.13 1.10
N ASP A 84 14.36 -26.97 1.34
CA ASP A 84 15.12 -26.74 2.56
C ASP A 84 15.10 -25.26 2.97
N PHE A 85 14.99 -25.05 4.29
CA PHE A 85 15.16 -23.79 5.03
C PHE A 85 16.45 -23.01 4.71
N HIS A 86 17.36 -23.62 3.97
CA HIS A 86 18.69 -23.13 3.59
C HIS A 86 18.77 -22.74 2.12
N HIS A 87 17.86 -21.89 1.62
CA HIS A 87 18.06 -21.36 0.28
C HIS A 87 19.22 -20.32 0.27
N PRO A 88 20.29 -20.50 -0.55
CA PRO A 88 21.39 -19.54 -0.70
C PRO A 88 21.01 -18.09 -1.01
N ARG A 89 19.77 -17.80 -1.43
CA ARG A 89 19.27 -16.46 -1.76
C ARG A 89 18.76 -15.67 -0.56
N ASN A 90 18.17 -16.33 0.45
CA ASN A 90 17.84 -15.66 1.72
C ASN A 90 19.12 -15.19 2.43
N HIS A 91 20.22 -15.93 2.25
CA HIS A 91 21.56 -15.55 2.72
C HIS A 91 22.07 -14.27 2.05
N PHE A 92 21.93 -14.16 0.72
CA PHE A 92 22.36 -12.99 -0.03
C PHE A 92 21.53 -11.75 0.33
N ARG A 93 20.20 -11.90 0.45
CA ARG A 93 19.30 -10.80 0.82
C ARG A 93 19.57 -10.24 2.22
N LEU A 94 19.93 -11.09 3.19
CA LEU A 94 20.32 -10.64 4.53
C LEU A 94 21.63 -9.83 4.52
N PHE A 95 22.57 -10.18 3.63
CA PHE A 95 23.81 -9.42 3.47
C PHE A 95 23.52 -8.02 2.89
N VAL A 96 22.74 -7.95 1.81
CA VAL A 96 22.31 -6.68 1.20
C VAL A 96 21.54 -5.81 2.20
N LEU A 97 20.69 -6.40 3.04
CA LEU A 97 19.97 -5.66 4.07
C LEU A 97 20.90 -5.02 5.11
N LYS A 98 21.96 -5.72 5.52
CA LYS A 98 22.94 -5.19 6.48
C LYS A 98 23.70 -4.02 5.89
N ASP A 99 24.20 -4.18 4.66
CA ASP A 99 24.87 -3.11 3.93
C ASP A 99 23.94 -1.90 3.75
N ALA A 100 22.65 -2.13 3.48
CA ALA A 100 21.66 -1.05 3.40
C ALA A 100 21.50 -0.30 4.73
N PHE A 101 21.49 -0.99 5.89
CA PHE A 101 21.46 -0.35 7.19
C PHE A 101 22.72 0.50 7.46
N ASP A 102 23.89 0.02 7.05
CA ASP A 102 25.16 0.75 7.17
C ASP A 102 25.17 2.01 6.29
N VAL A 103 24.75 1.90 5.02
CA VAL A 103 24.66 3.03 4.08
C VAL A 103 23.67 4.09 4.57
N LEU A 104 22.55 3.68 5.17
CA LEU A 104 21.55 4.58 5.74
C LEU A 104 21.95 5.13 7.13
N GLY A 105 23.12 4.76 7.66
CA GLY A 105 23.68 5.28 8.90
C GLY A 105 22.95 4.83 10.16
N PHE A 106 22.33 3.64 10.16
CA PHE A 106 21.75 3.08 11.37
C PHE A 106 22.84 2.70 12.36
N THR A 107 22.66 3.08 13.63
CA THR A 107 23.58 2.70 14.70
C THR A 107 23.45 1.21 15.01
N GLN A 108 24.51 0.61 15.57
CA GLN A 108 24.46 -0.80 15.96
C GLN A 108 23.38 -1.07 17.02
N GLU A 109 23.12 -0.12 17.92
CA GLU A 109 22.03 -0.20 18.91
C GLU A 109 20.65 -0.29 18.23
N GLU A 110 20.39 0.56 17.23
CA GLU A 110 19.13 0.55 16.47
C GLU A 110 18.96 -0.75 15.68
N LYS A 111 20.01 -1.21 14.99
CA LYS A 111 19.97 -2.49 14.25
C LYS A 111 19.66 -3.65 15.20
N ASN A 112 20.34 -3.71 16.34
CA ASN A 112 20.10 -4.74 17.36
C ASN A 112 18.67 -4.65 17.90
N GLY A 113 18.14 -3.45 18.13
CA GLY A 113 16.75 -3.25 18.54
C GLY A 113 15.75 -3.80 17.52
N ILE A 114 15.94 -3.52 16.23
CA ILE A 114 15.09 -4.04 15.14
C ILE A 114 15.12 -5.57 15.12
N TYR A 115 16.31 -6.18 15.15
CA TYR A 115 16.44 -7.64 15.14
C TYR A 115 15.81 -8.28 16.38
N LYS A 116 16.05 -7.72 17.58
CA LYS A 116 15.48 -8.24 18.83
C LYS A 116 13.96 -8.16 18.86
N MET A 117 13.36 -7.04 18.43
CA MET A 117 11.90 -6.92 18.34
C MET A 117 11.30 -7.86 17.29
N THR A 118 11.96 -7.99 16.13
CA THR A 118 11.52 -8.93 15.08
C THR A 118 11.57 -10.38 15.58
N GLY A 119 12.65 -10.78 16.25
CA GLY A 119 12.75 -12.10 16.88
C GLY A 119 11.73 -12.31 18.00
N ALA A 120 11.47 -11.28 18.80
CA ALA A 120 10.46 -11.36 19.86
C ALA A 120 9.06 -11.60 19.30
N ILE A 121 8.70 -10.97 18.18
CA ILE A 121 7.44 -11.23 17.47
C ILE A 121 7.37 -12.69 17.01
N MET A 122 8.44 -13.21 16.41
CA MET A 122 8.47 -14.61 15.94
C MET A 122 8.30 -15.61 17.08
N GLN A 123 8.92 -15.35 18.24
CA GLN A 123 8.78 -16.21 19.42
C GLN A 123 7.39 -16.05 20.06
N ALA A 124 6.85 -14.83 20.13
CA ALA A 124 5.54 -14.54 20.71
C ALA A 124 4.38 -15.21 19.96
N LEU A 125 4.56 -15.45 18.66
CA LEU A 125 3.53 -16.04 17.79
C LEU A 125 3.58 -17.57 17.71
N LYS A 126 4.53 -18.22 18.41
CA LYS A 126 4.53 -19.68 18.50
C LYS A 126 3.34 -20.18 19.32
N GLN A 127 2.64 -21.17 18.75
CA GLN A 127 1.50 -21.89 19.34
C GLN A 127 1.78 -22.49 20.74
N THR A 128 3.04 -22.64 21.14
CA THR A 128 3.44 -23.16 22.46
C THR A 128 3.07 -22.23 23.62
N ILE A 129 2.98 -20.91 23.40
CA ILE A 129 2.66 -19.93 24.46
C ILE A 129 1.19 -20.05 24.92
N LEU A 130 0.28 -20.47 24.03
CA LEU A 130 -1.14 -20.71 24.31
C LEU A 130 -1.36 -21.80 25.39
N ASN A 131 -0.59 -22.89 25.33
CA ASN A 131 -0.72 -24.01 26.27
C ASN A 131 -0.02 -23.76 27.63
N GLN A 132 0.94 -22.83 27.67
CA GLN A 132 1.75 -22.53 28.86
C GLN A 132 1.05 -21.60 29.86
N CYS A 133 0.12 -20.77 29.43
CA CYS A 133 -0.63 -19.88 30.35
C CYS A 133 -1.64 -20.61 31.25
N PHE A 134 -1.99 -21.88 30.95
CA PHE A 134 -3.09 -22.61 31.61
C PHE A 134 -2.73 -24.01 32.15
N SER A 135 -1.52 -24.52 31.93
CA SER A 135 -1.04 -25.76 32.57
C SER A 135 0.03 -25.44 33.63
N LYS A 136 -0.04 -26.09 34.80
CA LYS A 136 0.95 -25.95 35.88
C LYS A 136 2.30 -26.64 35.58
N GLN A 137 2.56 -27.06 34.34
CA GLN A 137 3.83 -27.65 33.92
C GLN A 137 4.63 -26.65 33.09
N TRP A 138 5.74 -26.22 33.69
CA TRP A 138 6.55 -25.10 33.29
C TRP A 138 7.50 -25.49 32.14
N ALA A 139 7.22 -25.01 30.94
CA ALA A 139 8.28 -24.65 30.01
C ALA A 139 8.35 -23.11 29.96
N ARG A 140 8.87 -22.51 31.05
CA ARG A 140 9.12 -21.07 31.23
C ARG A 140 9.97 -20.44 30.10
N THR A 141 10.62 -21.29 29.31
CA THR A 141 11.67 -20.93 28.35
C THR A 141 11.22 -19.96 27.26
N ASP A 142 9.99 -20.01 26.76
CA ASP A 142 9.63 -19.23 25.58
C ASP A 142 9.17 -17.80 25.90
N VAL A 143 8.42 -17.61 27.00
CA VAL A 143 8.07 -16.26 27.48
C VAL A 143 9.31 -15.54 28.04
N ASP A 144 10.21 -16.27 28.69
CA ASP A 144 11.49 -15.72 29.15
C ASP A 144 12.34 -15.23 27.97
N LYS A 145 12.33 -15.93 26.82
CA LYS A 145 12.99 -15.48 25.58
C LYS A 145 12.37 -14.19 25.04
N VAL A 146 11.03 -14.10 24.96
CA VAL A 146 10.34 -12.88 24.50
C VAL A 146 10.64 -11.70 25.44
N ALA A 147 10.57 -11.92 26.76
CA ALA A 147 10.88 -10.92 27.76
C ALA A 147 12.35 -10.46 27.67
N TYR A 148 13.30 -11.39 27.49
CA TYR A 148 14.70 -11.06 27.29
C TYR A 148 14.94 -10.19 26.05
N LEU A 149 14.34 -10.57 24.91
CA LEU A 149 14.49 -9.84 23.64
C LEU A 149 13.86 -8.45 23.69
N MET A 150 12.73 -8.29 24.37
CA MET A 150 12.09 -6.99 24.58
C MET A 150 12.66 -6.21 25.78
N CYS A 151 13.65 -6.80 26.48
CA CYS A 151 14.25 -6.29 27.71
C CYS A 151 13.23 -5.90 28.81
N LEU A 152 12.31 -6.83 29.08
CA LEU A 152 11.23 -6.75 30.07
C LEU A 152 11.42 -7.80 31.17
N ASN A 153 10.71 -7.62 32.28
CA ASN A 153 10.59 -8.66 33.30
C ASN A 153 9.54 -9.71 32.86
N SER A 154 9.92 -10.99 32.84
CA SER A 154 9.04 -12.07 32.40
C SER A 154 7.84 -12.29 33.33
N ALA A 155 8.01 -12.13 34.64
CA ALA A 155 6.92 -12.26 35.61
C ALA A 155 5.86 -11.17 35.42
N ASP A 156 6.29 -9.92 35.19
CA ASP A 156 5.39 -8.81 34.94
C ASP A 156 4.68 -8.94 33.58
N LEU A 157 5.37 -9.46 32.56
CA LEU A 157 4.78 -9.73 31.24
C LEU A 157 3.67 -10.78 31.34
N ILE A 158 3.92 -11.91 32.03
CA ILE A 158 2.90 -12.96 32.23
C ILE A 158 1.73 -12.42 33.04
N LYS A 159 2.00 -11.68 34.13
CA LYS A 159 0.95 -11.07 34.95
C LYS A 159 0.11 -10.08 34.13
N GLY A 160 0.74 -9.24 33.32
CA GLY A 160 0.06 -8.28 32.45
C GLY A 160 -0.79 -8.94 31.37
N LEU A 161 -0.34 -10.08 30.81
CA LEU A 161 -1.09 -10.85 29.82
C LEU A 161 -2.28 -11.59 30.44
N CYS A 162 -2.09 -12.32 31.54
CA CYS A 162 -3.15 -13.14 32.14
C CYS A 162 -4.13 -12.33 32.99
N HIS A 163 -3.63 -11.28 33.66
CA HIS A 163 -4.37 -10.46 34.62
C HIS A 163 -4.15 -8.96 34.36
N PRO A 164 -4.54 -8.44 33.18
CA PRO A 164 -4.44 -7.02 32.89
C PRO A 164 -5.26 -6.18 33.86
N ARG A 165 -4.73 -5.01 34.21
CA ARG A 165 -5.48 -3.94 34.87
C ARG A 165 -6.21 -3.15 33.80
N VAL A 166 -7.52 -3.16 33.85
CA VAL A 166 -8.41 -2.47 32.91
C VAL A 166 -9.14 -1.36 33.66
N LYS A 167 -9.22 -0.18 33.04
CA LYS A 167 -9.99 0.92 33.58
C LYS A 167 -11.48 0.68 33.33
N VAL A 168 -12.26 0.58 34.40
CA VAL A 168 -13.72 0.43 34.34
C VAL A 168 -14.33 1.66 35.02
N GLY A 169 -14.87 2.57 34.21
CA GLY A 169 -15.27 3.90 34.69
C GLY A 169 -14.06 4.70 35.17
N ASN A 170 -14.02 5.04 36.46
CA ASN A 170 -12.91 5.78 37.07
C ASN A 170 -11.91 4.90 37.83
N GLU A 171 -12.19 3.60 38.00
CA GLU A 171 -11.37 2.69 38.80
C GLU A 171 -10.59 1.70 37.95
N TRP A 172 -9.46 1.21 38.48
CA TRP A 172 -8.63 0.19 37.83
C TRP A 172 -8.90 -1.18 38.44
N VAL A 173 -9.50 -2.07 37.66
CA VAL A 173 -9.85 -3.42 38.10
C VAL A 173 -8.95 -4.44 37.41
N THR A 174 -8.51 -5.45 38.14
CA THR A 174 -7.74 -6.57 37.57
C THR A 174 -8.72 -7.58 36.99
N LYS A 175 -8.60 -7.88 35.68
CA LYS A 175 -9.48 -8.82 34.98
C LYS A 175 -8.68 -10.05 34.55
N GLY A 176 -9.14 -11.25 34.92
CA GLY A 176 -8.60 -12.50 34.39
C GLY A 176 -8.99 -12.71 32.93
N GLN A 177 -8.07 -13.22 32.11
CA GLN A 177 -8.31 -13.55 30.71
C GLN A 177 -8.36 -15.07 30.49
N ASN A 178 -9.07 -15.50 29.45
CA ASN A 178 -9.05 -16.89 28.98
C ASN A 178 -7.92 -17.12 27.94
N VAL A 179 -7.64 -18.39 27.61
CA VAL A 179 -6.60 -18.82 26.67
C VAL A 179 -6.68 -18.05 25.34
N GLN A 180 -7.88 -17.98 24.76
CA GLN A 180 -8.10 -17.34 23.47
C GLN A 180 -7.89 -15.82 23.54
N GLN A 181 -8.34 -15.16 24.60
CA GLN A 181 -8.15 -13.73 24.82
C GLN A 181 -6.67 -13.36 24.96
N VAL A 182 -5.89 -14.18 25.67
CA VAL A 182 -4.44 -13.98 25.77
C VAL A 182 -3.78 -14.11 24.40
N TYR A 183 -4.17 -15.10 23.59
CA TYR A 183 -3.66 -15.25 22.23
C TYR A 183 -3.98 -14.07 21.32
N TYR A 184 -5.23 -13.60 21.33
CA TYR A 184 -5.61 -12.40 20.57
C TYR A 184 -4.85 -11.16 21.04
N SER A 185 -4.63 -11.02 22.36
CA SER A 185 -3.85 -9.93 22.96
C SER A 185 -2.38 -9.97 22.49
N ILE A 186 -1.74 -11.14 22.49
CA ILE A 186 -0.38 -11.33 21.97
C ILE A 186 -0.29 -10.98 20.48
N GLY A 187 -1.28 -11.42 19.68
CA GLY A 187 -1.36 -11.08 18.27
C GLY A 187 -1.51 -9.58 18.04
N ALA A 188 -2.38 -8.90 18.80
CA ALA A 188 -2.56 -7.45 18.73
C ALA A 188 -1.30 -6.67 19.10
N LEU A 189 -0.61 -7.08 20.18
CA LEU A 189 0.66 -6.49 20.60
C LEU A 189 1.75 -6.69 19.53
N SER A 190 1.85 -7.88 18.94
CA SER A 190 2.83 -8.19 17.90
C SER A 190 2.63 -7.34 16.64
N LYS A 191 1.38 -7.20 16.19
CA LYS A 191 1.00 -6.30 15.08
C LYS A 191 1.40 -4.85 15.38
N SER A 192 1.09 -4.37 16.58
CA SER A 192 1.38 -2.99 17.00
C SER A 192 2.88 -2.70 17.09
N VAL A 193 3.68 -3.63 17.64
CA VAL A 193 5.14 -3.51 17.67
C VAL A 193 5.70 -3.46 16.25
N TYR A 194 5.25 -4.35 15.36
CA TYR A 194 5.72 -4.39 13.97
C TYR A 194 5.36 -3.12 13.20
N GLU A 195 4.11 -2.66 13.31
CA GLU A 195 3.62 -1.43 12.66
C GLU A 195 4.41 -0.21 13.14
N LYS A 196 4.55 -0.03 14.45
CA LYS A 196 5.29 1.10 15.02
C LYS A 196 6.77 1.07 14.64
N MET A 197 7.39 -0.12 14.69
CA MET A 197 8.77 -0.31 14.25
C MET A 197 8.95 0.08 12.78
N PHE A 198 8.05 -0.38 11.90
CA PHE A 198 8.09 -0.05 10.47
C PHE A 198 7.93 1.44 10.21
N LEU A 199 6.94 2.08 10.84
CA LEU A 199 6.70 3.52 10.70
C LEU A 199 7.87 4.35 11.23
N TRP A 200 8.45 3.96 12.37
CA TRP A 200 9.65 4.58 12.90
C TRP A 200 10.85 4.43 11.96
N MET A 201 11.05 3.24 11.36
CA MET A 201 12.10 3.03 10.37
C MET A 201 11.94 3.99 9.19
N VAL A 202 10.73 4.21 8.71
CA VAL A 202 10.47 5.17 7.62
C VAL A 202 10.80 6.60 8.03
N VAL A 203 10.42 7.01 9.25
CA VAL A 203 10.79 8.33 9.78
C VAL A 203 12.31 8.47 9.88
N ARG A 204 13.00 7.45 10.41
CA ARG A 204 14.46 7.43 10.53
C ARG A 204 15.15 7.46 9.17
N ILE A 205 14.68 6.71 8.17
CA ILE A 205 15.21 6.75 6.80
C ILE A 205 15.04 8.15 6.21
N ASN A 206 13.86 8.76 6.38
CA ASN A 206 13.59 10.11 5.92
C ASN A 206 14.52 11.15 6.55
N GLN A 207 14.88 11.00 7.83
CA GLN A 207 15.84 11.88 8.50
C GLN A 207 17.24 11.76 7.91
N SER A 208 17.70 10.54 7.59
CA SER A 208 19.01 10.35 6.95
C SER A 208 19.10 10.91 5.54
N LEU A 209 17.98 10.88 4.81
CA LEU A 209 17.91 11.41 3.46
C LEU A 209 17.59 12.91 3.43
N ASP A 210 17.37 13.55 4.58
CA ASP A 210 17.05 14.97 4.65
C ASP A 210 18.30 15.83 4.41
N THR A 211 18.23 16.72 3.43
CA THR A 211 19.30 17.67 3.09
C THR A 211 18.83 19.10 3.26
N LYS A 212 19.74 20.02 3.62
CA LYS A 212 19.46 21.46 3.79
C LYS A 212 19.26 22.26 2.50
N GLN A 213 19.45 21.66 1.33
CA GLN A 213 19.31 22.36 0.04
C GLN A 213 17.85 22.83 -0.22
N PRO A 214 17.65 24.01 -0.84
CA PRO A 214 16.32 24.53 -1.13
C PRO A 214 15.57 23.68 -2.15
N ARG A 215 14.25 23.58 -2.00
CA ARG A 215 13.36 22.70 -2.79
C ARG A 215 12.46 23.55 -3.67
N GLN A 216 12.36 23.24 -4.96
CA GLN A 216 11.40 23.88 -5.87
C GLN A 216 10.49 22.87 -6.58
N HIS A 217 11.03 21.74 -7.02
CA HIS A 217 10.27 20.74 -7.76
C HIS A 217 10.38 19.36 -7.13
N PHE A 218 9.34 18.55 -7.26
CA PHE A 218 9.37 17.14 -6.86
C PHE A 218 8.59 16.27 -7.84
N ILE A 219 9.01 15.01 -7.94
CA ILE A 219 8.27 13.95 -8.63
C ILE A 219 7.77 12.98 -7.57
N GLY A 220 6.45 12.83 -7.48
CA GLY A 220 5.82 11.83 -6.62
C GLY A 220 5.64 10.52 -7.38
N VAL A 221 6.21 9.43 -6.88
CA VAL A 221 5.92 8.07 -7.34
C VAL A 221 5.03 7.41 -6.31
N LEU A 222 3.78 7.14 -6.69
CA LEU A 222 2.83 6.43 -5.87
C LEU A 222 2.87 4.94 -6.25
N ASP A 223 3.34 4.12 -5.31
CA ASP A 223 3.38 2.68 -5.45
C ASP A 223 2.35 2.09 -4.47
N ILE A 224 1.28 1.52 -5.01
CA ILE A 224 0.18 0.91 -4.27
C ILE A 224 -0.17 -0.39 -5.00
N ALA A 225 -0.52 -1.42 -4.24
CA ALA A 225 -1.01 -2.68 -4.78
C ALA A 225 -2.19 -2.45 -5.74
N GLY A 226 -2.28 -3.28 -6.77
CA GLY A 226 -3.40 -3.26 -7.71
C GLY A 226 -4.73 -3.59 -7.04
N PHE A 227 -5.81 -3.54 -7.82
CA PHE A 227 -7.11 -4.02 -7.38
C PHE A 227 -7.05 -5.55 -7.18
N GLU A 228 -7.45 -6.03 -6.00
CA GLU A 228 -7.34 -7.45 -5.61
C GLU A 228 -8.73 -8.10 -5.55
N ILE A 229 -8.88 -9.25 -6.23
CA ILE A 229 -10.09 -10.06 -6.19
C ILE A 229 -9.67 -11.50 -5.89
N PHE A 230 -9.88 -11.92 -4.65
CA PHE A 230 -9.64 -13.30 -4.22
C PHE A 230 -10.95 -14.04 -3.98
N ASP A 231 -10.88 -15.36 -3.80
CA ASP A 231 -12.04 -16.13 -3.33
C ASP A 231 -12.42 -15.81 -1.87
N PHE A 232 -11.49 -15.27 -1.09
CA PHE A 232 -11.71 -14.85 0.30
C PHE A 232 -11.15 -13.44 0.54
N ASN A 233 -12.02 -12.43 0.50
CA ASN A 233 -11.64 -11.03 0.72
C ASN A 233 -12.06 -10.56 2.12
N THR A 234 -11.14 -9.96 2.87
CA THR A 234 -11.42 -9.39 4.19
C THR A 234 -11.28 -7.86 4.20
N PHE A 235 -11.28 -7.25 5.39
CA PHE A 235 -11.21 -5.80 5.57
C PHE A 235 -9.99 -5.15 4.89
N GLU A 236 -8.87 -5.86 4.88
CA GLU A 236 -7.62 -5.39 4.28
C GLU A 236 -7.77 -5.20 2.76
N GLN A 237 -8.33 -6.20 2.06
CA GLN A 237 -8.69 -6.09 0.64
C GLN A 237 -9.70 -4.97 0.41
N LEU A 238 -10.69 -4.79 1.29
CA LEU A 238 -11.64 -3.67 1.19
C LEU A 238 -10.90 -2.32 1.19
N CYS A 239 -9.95 -2.11 2.09
CA CYS A 239 -9.15 -0.89 2.17
C CYS A 239 -8.28 -0.66 0.92
N ILE A 240 -7.65 -1.72 0.40
CA ILE A 240 -6.86 -1.68 -0.83
C ILE A 240 -7.74 -1.35 -2.04
N ASN A 241 -8.85 -2.07 -2.21
CA ASN A 241 -9.79 -1.88 -3.30
C ASN A 241 -10.47 -0.50 -3.24
N PHE A 242 -10.78 -0.01 -2.05
CA PHE A 242 -11.30 1.34 -1.84
C PHE A 242 -10.29 2.43 -2.24
N THR A 243 -9.02 2.23 -1.90
CA THR A 243 -7.95 3.14 -2.33
C THR A 243 -7.81 3.14 -3.85
N ASN A 244 -7.84 1.96 -4.47
CA ASN A 244 -7.82 1.82 -5.93
C ASN A 244 -9.05 2.47 -6.60
N GLU A 245 -10.23 2.36 -6.01
CA GLU A 245 -11.45 3.04 -6.50
C GLU A 245 -11.26 4.57 -6.50
N LYS A 246 -10.71 5.15 -5.42
CA LYS A 246 -10.39 6.58 -5.37
C LYS A 246 -9.33 6.98 -6.40
N LEU A 247 -8.29 6.18 -6.59
CA LEU A 247 -7.26 6.44 -7.59
C LEU A 247 -7.82 6.34 -9.02
N GLN A 248 -8.71 5.40 -9.27
CA GLN A 248 -9.41 5.29 -10.54
C GLN A 248 -10.33 6.48 -10.77
N GLN A 249 -11.03 6.96 -9.74
CA GLN A 249 -11.81 8.20 -9.84
C GLN A 249 -10.92 9.41 -10.14
N PHE A 250 -9.75 9.51 -9.51
CA PHE A 250 -8.77 10.56 -9.78
C PHE A 250 -8.26 10.50 -11.22
N PHE A 251 -7.91 9.31 -11.72
CA PHE A 251 -7.53 9.08 -13.11
C PHE A 251 -8.65 9.52 -14.06
N ASN A 252 -9.88 9.07 -13.83
CA ASN A 252 -11.03 9.43 -14.63
C ASN A 252 -11.24 10.96 -14.63
N HIS A 253 -11.20 11.59 -13.45
CA HIS A 253 -11.37 13.04 -13.36
C HIS A 253 -10.26 13.80 -14.10
N HIS A 254 -9.00 13.37 -13.97
CA HIS A 254 -7.88 14.03 -14.62
C HIS A 254 -7.88 13.83 -16.14
N MET A 255 -8.05 12.60 -16.61
CA MET A 255 -8.03 12.28 -18.03
C MET A 255 -9.31 12.76 -18.75
N PHE A 256 -10.47 12.77 -18.09
CA PHE A 256 -11.73 13.16 -18.75
C PHE A 256 -12.08 14.62 -18.56
N VAL A 257 -12.04 15.14 -17.32
CA VAL A 257 -12.61 16.46 -17.01
C VAL A 257 -11.58 17.53 -17.21
N LEU A 258 -10.41 17.39 -16.58
CA LEU A 258 -9.35 18.39 -16.67
C LEU A 258 -8.79 18.51 -18.10
N GLU A 259 -8.78 17.41 -18.87
CA GLU A 259 -8.34 17.45 -20.27
C GLU A 259 -9.30 18.28 -21.14
N GLN A 260 -10.60 18.08 -21.00
CA GLN A 260 -11.62 18.84 -21.74
C GLN A 260 -11.70 20.31 -21.29
N GLU A 261 -11.51 20.56 -19.99
CA GLU A 261 -11.42 21.93 -19.46
C GLU A 261 -10.21 22.69 -20.01
N GLU A 262 -9.05 22.02 -20.16
CA GLU A 262 -7.88 22.63 -20.80
C GLU A 262 -8.15 22.93 -22.28
N TYR A 263 -8.80 22.02 -23.04
CA TYR A 263 -9.18 22.30 -24.44
C TYR A 263 -10.11 23.50 -24.56
N LYS A 264 -11.10 23.60 -23.67
CA LYS A 264 -12.00 24.76 -23.60
C LYS A 264 -11.24 26.04 -23.26
N LYS A 265 -10.30 25.98 -22.32
CA LYS A 265 -9.47 27.11 -21.91
C LYS A 265 -8.51 27.56 -23.01
N GLU A 266 -8.00 26.63 -23.81
CA GLU A 266 -7.15 26.89 -24.97
C GLU A 266 -7.94 27.24 -26.24
N GLY A 267 -9.27 27.27 -26.18
CA GLY A 267 -10.13 27.63 -27.31
C GLY A 267 -10.13 26.61 -28.45
N ILE A 268 -9.73 25.37 -28.17
CA ILE A 268 -9.71 24.29 -29.15
C ILE A 268 -11.15 23.79 -29.33
N VAL A 269 -11.63 23.76 -30.58
CA VAL A 269 -12.96 23.22 -30.91
C VAL A 269 -12.95 21.72 -30.59
N TRP A 270 -13.67 21.36 -29.52
CA TRP A 270 -13.76 20.00 -29.01
C TRP A 270 -15.20 19.69 -28.63
N GLU A 271 -15.76 18.62 -29.16
CA GLU A 271 -17.09 18.15 -28.77
C GLU A 271 -17.01 17.52 -27.37
N PHE A 272 -17.79 18.06 -26.44
CA PHE A 272 -17.79 17.56 -25.07
C PHE A 272 -18.35 16.13 -25.05
N ILE A 273 -17.52 15.17 -24.63
CA ILE A 273 -17.94 13.78 -24.52
C ILE A 273 -18.41 13.57 -23.08
N ASP A 274 -19.73 13.58 -22.87
CA ASP A 274 -20.30 13.28 -21.56
C ASP A 274 -20.30 11.77 -21.32
N PHE A 275 -19.31 11.30 -20.54
CA PHE A 275 -19.22 9.89 -20.22
C PHE A 275 -20.20 9.50 -19.11
N VAL A 276 -21.10 8.58 -19.45
CA VAL A 276 -22.11 7.88 -18.62
C VAL A 276 -21.56 7.29 -17.30
N CYS A 277 -20.22 7.18 -17.19
CA CYS A 277 -19.51 6.72 -16.00
C CYS A 277 -19.63 7.64 -14.76
N LYS A 278 -20.10 8.89 -14.94
CA LYS A 278 -20.32 9.84 -13.83
C LYS A 278 -21.36 9.37 -12.80
N ARG A 279 -22.38 8.60 -13.18
CA ARG A 279 -23.48 8.21 -12.25
C ARG A 279 -23.22 6.94 -11.43
N HIS A 280 -22.59 5.92 -12.00
CA HIS A 280 -22.40 4.63 -11.30
C HIS A 280 -21.19 4.58 -10.35
N LYS A 281 -20.10 5.31 -10.65
CA LYS A 281 -18.85 5.29 -9.86
C LYS A 281 -18.80 6.31 -8.72
N PHE A 282 -19.50 7.44 -8.87
CA PHE A 282 -19.63 8.46 -7.82
C PHE A 282 -20.42 7.93 -6.61
N ASN A 283 -21.36 6.99 -6.85
CA ASN A 283 -22.18 6.38 -5.82
C ASN A 283 -21.42 5.43 -4.89
N LEU A 284 -20.40 4.70 -5.35
CA LEU A 284 -19.66 3.77 -4.48
C LEU A 284 -18.85 4.52 -3.43
N ILE A 285 -18.07 5.53 -3.83
CA ILE A 285 -17.24 6.32 -2.89
C ILE A 285 -18.12 7.09 -1.90
N HIS A 286 -19.31 7.53 -2.33
CA HIS A 286 -20.34 8.07 -1.46
C HIS A 286 -20.84 7.03 -0.44
N CYS A 287 -21.07 5.77 -0.84
CA CYS A 287 -21.43 4.69 0.08
C CYS A 287 -20.35 4.36 1.12
N PHE A 288 -19.08 4.70 0.87
CA PHE A 288 -17.99 4.46 1.82
C PHE A 288 -17.78 5.59 2.83
N LEU A 289 -17.92 6.86 2.41
CA LEU A 289 -17.44 8.03 3.17
C LEU A 289 -18.52 8.98 3.68
N GLN A 290 -19.78 8.78 3.31
CA GLN A 290 -20.86 9.59 3.84
C GLN A 290 -21.11 9.31 5.33
N PRO A 291 -21.82 10.21 6.03
CA PRO A 291 -22.48 9.84 7.28
C PRO A 291 -23.30 8.57 7.04
N MET A 292 -23.09 7.53 7.84
CA MET A 292 -23.65 6.17 7.65
C MET A 292 -23.08 5.37 6.46
N GLY A 293 -21.86 5.68 6.00
CA GLY A 293 -21.11 4.82 5.07
C GLY A 293 -20.51 3.59 5.74
N ILE A 294 -20.01 2.64 4.94
CA ILE A 294 -19.44 1.38 5.44
C ILE A 294 -18.37 1.61 6.53
N MET A 295 -17.47 2.58 6.34
CA MET A 295 -16.42 2.89 7.33
C MET A 295 -16.99 3.53 8.59
N SER A 296 -17.93 4.47 8.46
CA SER A 296 -18.56 5.11 9.62
C SER A 296 -19.38 4.13 10.46
N ILE A 297 -20.13 3.22 9.81
CA ILE A 297 -20.87 2.15 10.51
C ILE A 297 -19.89 1.22 11.23
N LEU A 298 -18.74 0.91 10.60
CA LEU A 298 -17.72 0.07 11.22
C LEU A 298 -17.09 0.75 12.45
N GLU A 299 -16.72 2.02 12.34
CA GLU A 299 -16.19 2.82 13.46
C GLU A 299 -17.19 2.93 14.61
N GLU A 300 -18.47 3.20 14.30
CA GLU A 300 -19.53 3.30 15.30
C GLU A 300 -19.75 1.96 16.03
N GLU A 301 -19.88 0.84 15.30
CA GLU A 301 -19.98 -0.49 15.89
C GLU A 301 -18.71 -0.90 16.67
N CYS A 302 -17.55 -0.32 16.31
CA CYS A 302 -16.33 -0.54 17.08
C CYS A 302 -16.40 0.09 18.49
N MET A 303 -17.17 1.16 18.67
CA MET A 303 -17.34 1.83 19.96
C MET A 303 -18.32 1.11 20.89
N PHE A 304 -19.26 0.32 20.34
CA PHE A 304 -20.26 -0.38 21.13
C PHE A 304 -19.71 -1.69 21.77
N PRO A 305 -19.81 -1.86 23.11
CA PRO A 305 -19.26 -3.04 23.79
C PRO A 305 -19.94 -4.36 23.44
N LYS A 306 -21.22 -4.34 23.05
CA LYS A 306 -22.04 -5.52 22.71
C LYS A 306 -22.19 -5.75 21.21
N ALA A 307 -21.55 -4.93 20.38
CA ALA A 307 -21.59 -5.10 18.93
C ALA A 307 -20.85 -6.37 18.50
N SER A 308 -21.35 -7.01 17.47
CA SER A 308 -20.79 -8.22 16.84
C SER A 308 -20.79 -8.05 15.32
N ASP A 309 -20.03 -8.89 14.61
CA ASP A 309 -20.00 -8.82 13.14
C ASP A 309 -21.42 -9.02 12.54
N ALA A 310 -22.30 -9.73 13.25
CA ALA A 310 -23.72 -9.87 12.86
C ALA A 310 -24.52 -8.56 12.99
N THR A 311 -24.29 -7.76 14.05
CA THR A 311 -24.96 -6.45 14.20
C THR A 311 -24.45 -5.47 13.17
N PHE A 312 -23.14 -5.49 12.88
CA PHE A 312 -22.54 -4.75 11.79
C PHE A 312 -23.17 -5.14 10.43
N LYS A 313 -23.33 -6.44 10.15
CA LYS A 313 -24.02 -6.91 8.93
C LYS A 313 -25.44 -6.36 8.81
N SER A 314 -26.22 -6.43 9.89
CA SER A 314 -27.60 -5.94 9.87
C SER A 314 -27.65 -4.45 9.54
N LYS A 315 -26.86 -3.63 10.24
CA LYS A 315 -26.77 -2.18 9.97
C LYS A 315 -26.33 -1.87 8.55
N LEU A 316 -25.37 -2.61 7.99
CA LEU A 316 -24.96 -2.44 6.59
C LEU A 316 -26.12 -2.70 5.63
N TYR A 317 -26.86 -3.78 5.85
CA TYR A 317 -27.99 -4.15 5.00
C TYR A 317 -29.12 -3.11 5.10
N ASP A 318 -29.46 -2.65 6.29
CA ASP A 318 -30.54 -1.67 6.51
C ASP A 318 -30.24 -0.30 5.87
N ASN A 319 -28.96 0.08 5.80
CA ASN A 319 -28.52 1.36 5.26
C ASN A 319 -28.22 1.32 3.75
N HIS A 320 -27.76 0.20 3.20
CA HIS A 320 -27.28 0.14 1.82
C HIS A 320 -28.10 -0.78 0.90
N LEU A 321 -28.72 -1.83 1.41
CA LEU A 321 -29.46 -2.77 0.55
C LEU A 321 -30.69 -2.07 -0.05
N GLY A 322 -30.81 -2.10 -1.38
CA GLY A 322 -31.91 -1.46 -2.13
C GLY A 322 -31.81 0.07 -2.26
N LYS A 323 -30.96 0.73 -1.45
CA LYS A 323 -30.68 2.18 -1.53
C LYS A 323 -29.44 2.47 -2.37
N SER A 324 -28.43 1.61 -2.29
CA SER A 324 -27.15 1.75 -2.98
C SER A 324 -27.08 0.74 -4.14
N PRO A 325 -27.00 1.19 -5.42
CA PRO A 325 -27.00 0.28 -6.57
C PRO A 325 -25.78 -0.65 -6.62
N ASN A 326 -24.69 -0.24 -5.97
CA ASN A 326 -23.44 -0.98 -5.95
C ASN A 326 -23.33 -1.96 -4.77
N PHE A 327 -24.31 -2.01 -3.87
CA PHE A 327 -24.33 -2.94 -2.73
C PHE A 327 -25.29 -4.10 -3.04
N GLN A 328 -24.77 -5.33 -3.02
CA GLN A 328 -25.52 -6.52 -3.40
C GLN A 328 -25.41 -7.63 -2.34
N LYS A 329 -26.40 -8.53 -2.36
CA LYS A 329 -26.29 -9.79 -1.63
C LYS A 329 -25.33 -10.73 -2.36
N PRO A 330 -24.47 -11.45 -1.63
CA PRO A 330 -23.53 -12.37 -2.24
C PRO A 330 -24.26 -13.56 -2.86
N ARG A 331 -23.73 -14.04 -3.98
CA ARG A 331 -24.26 -15.26 -4.62
C ARG A 331 -23.72 -16.46 -3.85
N VAL A 332 -24.61 -17.24 -3.25
CA VAL A 332 -24.23 -18.48 -2.56
C VAL A 332 -23.87 -19.53 -3.61
N VAL A 333 -22.59 -19.81 -3.78
CA VAL A 333 -22.07 -20.84 -4.68
C VAL A 333 -21.47 -21.96 -3.84
N LYS A 334 -21.89 -23.21 -4.07
CA LYS A 334 -21.33 -24.38 -3.37
C LYS A 334 -19.81 -24.46 -3.61
N GLY A 335 -19.04 -24.56 -2.53
CA GLY A 335 -17.58 -24.70 -2.57
C GLY A 335 -16.80 -23.39 -2.45
N LYS A 336 -17.46 -22.22 -2.49
CA LYS A 336 -16.79 -20.94 -2.22
C LYS A 336 -16.80 -20.58 -0.73
N PRO A 337 -15.79 -19.84 -0.23
CA PRO A 337 -15.78 -19.32 1.13
C PRO A 337 -17.02 -18.49 1.44
N GLU A 338 -17.44 -18.45 2.71
CA GLU A 338 -18.60 -17.67 3.13
C GLU A 338 -18.38 -16.18 2.86
N ALA A 339 -19.31 -15.55 2.14
CA ALA A 339 -19.34 -14.12 1.90
C ALA A 339 -20.59 -13.50 2.51
N HIS A 340 -20.46 -12.29 3.05
CA HIS A 340 -21.53 -11.62 3.80
C HIS A 340 -22.16 -10.47 3.03
N PHE A 341 -21.43 -9.79 2.17
CA PHE A 341 -21.94 -8.80 1.22
C PHE A 341 -21.05 -8.71 -0.01
N SER A 342 -21.58 -8.16 -1.10
CA SER A 342 -20.83 -7.94 -2.34
C SER A 342 -20.88 -6.49 -2.74
N LEU A 343 -19.76 -5.97 -3.23
CA LEU A 343 -19.69 -4.64 -3.81
C LEU A 343 -19.38 -4.70 -5.30
N VAL A 344 -20.11 -3.88 -6.06
CA VAL A 344 -19.84 -3.63 -7.47
C VAL A 344 -18.81 -2.51 -7.58
N HIS A 345 -17.56 -2.90 -7.77
CA HIS A 345 -16.45 -2.01 -8.05
C HIS A 345 -16.32 -1.73 -9.55
N TYR A 346 -15.48 -0.76 -9.91
CA TYR A 346 -15.19 -0.51 -11.33
C TYR A 346 -14.57 -1.72 -12.04
N ALA A 347 -13.84 -2.58 -11.31
CA ALA A 347 -13.16 -3.75 -11.83
C ALA A 347 -14.06 -4.99 -11.91
N GLY A 348 -15.09 -5.07 -11.08
CA GLY A 348 -15.93 -6.26 -10.98
C GLY A 348 -16.67 -6.33 -9.65
N ILE A 349 -17.37 -7.44 -9.44
CA ILE A 349 -18.05 -7.72 -8.18
C ILE A 349 -17.06 -8.41 -7.26
N VAL A 350 -16.91 -7.90 -6.04
CA VAL A 350 -16.05 -8.49 -5.01
C VAL A 350 -16.91 -8.90 -3.83
N ASP A 351 -16.74 -10.15 -3.42
CA ASP A 351 -17.44 -10.78 -2.29
C ASP A 351 -16.59 -10.64 -1.02
N TYR A 352 -17.12 -9.99 0.01
CA TYR A 352 -16.40 -9.70 1.26
C TYR A 352 -16.93 -10.54 2.43
N ASN A 353 -16.00 -11.07 3.22
CA ASN A 353 -16.27 -11.74 4.49
C ASN A 353 -16.03 -10.76 5.64
N ILE A 354 -17.04 -10.53 6.50
CA ILE A 354 -16.97 -9.60 7.64
C ILE A 354 -16.42 -10.23 8.93
N GLY A 355 -16.05 -11.51 8.90
CA GLY A 355 -15.60 -12.24 10.07
C GLY A 355 -14.39 -11.56 10.71
N ASN A 356 -14.49 -11.32 12.02
CA ASN A 356 -13.51 -10.64 12.85
C ASN A 356 -13.23 -9.18 12.47
N TRP A 357 -14.08 -8.51 11.68
CA TRP A 357 -13.83 -7.10 11.30
C TRP A 357 -13.84 -6.18 12.51
N LEU A 358 -14.82 -6.31 13.41
CA LEU A 358 -14.87 -5.48 14.61
C LEU A 358 -13.66 -5.73 15.52
N VAL A 359 -13.23 -6.99 15.66
CA VAL A 359 -12.03 -7.32 16.46
C VAL A 359 -10.76 -6.76 15.81
N LYS A 360 -10.61 -6.93 14.49
CA LYS A 360 -9.48 -6.40 13.71
C LYS A 360 -9.38 -4.88 13.75
N ASN A 361 -10.52 -4.17 13.76
CA ASN A 361 -10.56 -2.72 13.73
C ASN A 361 -10.51 -2.08 15.13
N LYS A 362 -10.98 -2.80 16.17
CA LYS A 362 -10.81 -2.38 17.58
C LYS A 362 -9.35 -2.46 18.04
N ASP A 363 -8.57 -3.42 17.51
CA ASP A 363 -7.17 -3.73 17.89
C ASP A 363 -6.87 -3.40 19.37
N PRO A 364 -7.66 -3.93 20.33
CA PRO A 364 -7.59 -3.48 21.72
C PRO A 364 -6.23 -3.90 22.29
N LEU A 365 -5.35 -2.91 22.46
CA LEU A 365 -4.05 -3.15 23.06
C LEU A 365 -4.23 -3.32 24.57
N ASN A 366 -3.54 -4.32 25.11
CA ASN A 366 -3.46 -4.50 26.55
C ASN A 366 -2.63 -3.35 27.16
N GLU A 367 -3.30 -2.35 27.74
CA GLU A 367 -2.67 -1.16 28.31
C GLU A 367 -1.64 -1.48 29.40
N THR A 368 -1.84 -2.58 30.14
CA THR A 368 -0.87 -3.01 31.16
C THR A 368 0.47 -3.40 30.52
N VAL A 369 0.43 -4.15 29.41
CA VAL A 369 1.64 -4.57 28.68
C VAL A 369 2.22 -3.40 27.88
N VAL A 370 1.39 -2.52 27.34
CA VAL A 370 1.86 -1.26 26.72
C VAL A 370 2.63 -0.41 27.73
N GLY A 371 2.15 -0.31 28.98
CA GLY A 371 2.87 0.38 30.06
C GLY A 371 4.22 -0.26 30.39
N LEU A 372 4.36 -1.58 30.21
CA LEU A 372 5.66 -2.28 30.32
C LEU A 372 6.58 -1.91 29.15
N PHE A 373 6.07 -1.86 27.92
CA PHE A 373 6.85 -1.46 26.74
C PHE A 373 7.39 -0.04 26.88
N GLN A 374 6.58 0.90 27.39
CA GLN A 374 7.00 2.27 27.68
C GLN A 374 8.18 2.35 28.66
N LYS A 375 8.27 1.40 29.59
CA LYS A 375 9.33 1.32 30.62
C LYS A 375 10.46 0.35 30.25
N SER A 376 10.46 -0.21 29.04
CA SER A 376 11.49 -1.14 28.60
C SER A 376 12.86 -0.46 28.62
N THR A 377 13.89 -1.23 29.01
CA THR A 377 15.29 -0.78 28.91
C THR A 377 15.78 -0.76 27.46
N LEU A 378 15.05 -1.40 26.53
CA LEU A 378 15.27 -1.27 25.10
C LEU A 378 14.75 0.11 24.65
N LYS A 379 15.66 1.09 24.55
CA LYS A 379 15.36 2.49 24.18
C LYS A 379 14.43 2.61 22.98
N LEU A 380 14.67 1.81 21.93
CA LEU A 380 13.85 1.82 20.73
C LEU A 380 12.39 1.45 21.04
N LEU A 381 12.15 0.36 21.77
CA LEU A 381 10.81 -0.08 22.15
C LEU A 381 10.08 0.95 23.02
N SER A 382 10.76 1.52 24.01
CA SER A 382 10.20 2.59 24.85
C SER A 382 9.78 3.80 24.01
N ASN A 383 10.64 4.25 23.08
CA ASN A 383 10.34 5.38 22.19
C ASN A 383 9.13 5.12 21.27
N LEU A 384 8.96 3.88 20.77
CA LEU A 384 7.82 3.53 19.91
C LEU A 384 6.46 3.68 20.62
N PHE A 385 6.43 3.53 21.94
CA PHE A 385 5.20 3.58 22.75
C PHE A 385 5.07 4.86 23.60
N ALA A 386 6.05 5.78 23.56
CA ALA A 386 6.06 7.04 24.33
C ALA A 386 5.04 8.09 23.83
N GLY A 387 4.52 7.94 22.61
CA GLY A 387 3.47 8.81 22.08
C GLY A 387 3.36 8.66 20.58
N TYR A 388 2.25 8.10 20.10
CA TYR A 388 1.96 8.01 18.68
C TYR A 388 0.57 8.54 18.38
N THR A 389 0.51 9.62 17.63
CA THR A 389 -0.71 10.13 17.01
C THR A 389 -0.87 9.45 15.64
N GLY A 390 -1.97 8.72 15.47
CA GLY A 390 -2.34 8.16 14.17
C GLY A 390 -2.48 9.26 13.14
N ALA A 391 -1.87 9.08 11.97
CA ALA A 391 -1.89 10.08 10.92
C ALA A 391 -3.00 9.78 9.90
N ASP A 392 -3.94 10.72 9.77
CA ASP A 392 -4.89 10.80 8.66
C ASP A 392 -4.14 11.03 7.34
N ASN A 393 -3.67 9.94 6.73
CA ASN A 393 -2.77 9.99 5.58
C ASN A 393 -3.49 10.07 4.23
N LEU A 394 -4.69 9.48 4.11
CA LEU A 394 -5.35 9.37 2.80
C LEU A 394 -5.83 10.72 2.26
N ASN A 395 -6.43 11.57 3.10
CA ASN A 395 -6.90 12.89 2.65
C ASN A 395 -5.73 13.81 2.29
N LYS A 396 -4.65 13.78 3.08
CA LYS A 396 -3.40 14.51 2.78
C LYS A 396 -2.78 14.04 1.46
N LEU A 397 -2.78 12.73 1.21
CA LEU A 397 -2.29 12.18 -0.06
C LEU A 397 -3.13 12.68 -1.25
N MET A 398 -4.45 12.62 -1.17
CA MET A 398 -5.32 13.07 -2.26
C MET A 398 -5.17 14.57 -2.55
N THR A 399 -5.03 15.40 -1.52
CA THR A 399 -4.75 16.84 -1.69
C THR A 399 -3.43 17.07 -2.40
N ASN A 400 -2.37 16.33 -2.02
CA ASN A 400 -1.07 16.43 -2.69
C ASN A 400 -1.10 15.94 -4.14
N LEU A 401 -1.87 14.90 -4.46
CA LEU A 401 -1.99 14.42 -5.84
C LEU A 401 -2.68 15.45 -6.74
N ARG A 402 -3.73 16.12 -6.23
CA ARG A 402 -4.47 17.15 -6.96
C ARG A 402 -3.64 18.39 -7.30
N SER A 403 -2.59 18.69 -6.54
CA SER A 403 -1.69 19.82 -6.82
C SER A 403 -0.53 19.47 -7.76
N THR A 404 -0.47 18.24 -8.27
CA THR A 404 0.60 17.76 -9.16
C THR A 404 0.08 17.45 -10.56
N HIS A 405 0.98 17.42 -11.54
CA HIS A 405 0.70 16.89 -12.87
C HIS A 405 0.93 15.37 -12.89
N PRO A 406 -0.12 14.53 -13.02
CA PRO A 406 0.00 13.10 -12.89
C PRO A 406 0.46 12.43 -14.20
N HIS A 407 1.35 11.46 -14.07
CA HIS A 407 1.70 10.52 -15.12
C HIS A 407 1.31 9.12 -14.67
N PHE A 408 0.64 8.36 -15.54
CA PHE A 408 0.09 7.05 -15.20
C PHE A 408 0.86 5.93 -15.89
N VAL A 409 1.23 4.91 -15.11
CA VAL A 409 1.79 3.64 -15.61
C VAL A 409 0.90 2.52 -15.10
N ARG A 410 0.39 1.66 -15.99
CA ARG A 410 -0.46 0.52 -15.65
C ARG A 410 0.31 -0.77 -15.91
N CYS A 411 0.67 -1.47 -14.85
CA CYS A 411 1.30 -2.78 -14.93
C CYS A 411 0.21 -3.84 -15.15
N LEU A 412 0.47 -4.82 -16.03
CA LEU A 412 -0.42 -5.95 -16.30
C LEU A 412 0.26 -7.24 -15.90
N ILE A 413 -0.49 -8.12 -15.24
CA ILE A 413 -0.05 -9.47 -14.90
C ILE A 413 -0.27 -10.35 -16.15
N PRO A 414 0.80 -10.94 -16.73
CA PRO A 414 0.67 -11.70 -17.96
C PRO A 414 0.05 -13.09 -17.72
N ASN A 415 0.32 -13.74 -16.58
CA ASN A 415 -0.19 -15.07 -16.22
C ASN A 415 -0.09 -15.28 -14.69
N GLU A 416 -0.90 -16.19 -14.14
CA GLU A 416 -0.88 -16.51 -12.69
C GLU A 416 0.20 -17.51 -12.31
N THR A 417 0.65 -18.31 -13.28
CA THR A 417 1.75 -19.30 -13.10
C THR A 417 3.13 -18.66 -12.93
N LYS A 418 3.20 -17.32 -13.04
CA LYS A 418 4.41 -16.51 -12.98
C LYS A 418 5.50 -16.97 -13.95
N THR A 419 5.13 -17.56 -15.08
CA THR A 419 6.07 -18.04 -16.09
C THR A 419 6.45 -16.89 -17.04
N PRO A 420 7.74 -16.56 -17.19
CA PRO A 420 8.16 -15.50 -18.11
C PRO A 420 7.81 -15.87 -19.56
N GLY A 421 7.31 -14.91 -20.34
CA GLY A 421 6.93 -15.10 -21.75
C GLY A 421 5.59 -15.80 -21.98
N ALA A 422 4.98 -16.41 -20.96
CA ALA A 422 3.61 -16.93 -21.05
C ALA A 422 2.59 -15.79 -20.89
N MET A 423 1.45 -15.88 -21.58
CA MET A 423 0.39 -14.86 -21.49
C MET A 423 -0.98 -15.51 -21.53
N GLU A 424 -1.83 -15.18 -20.56
CA GLU A 424 -3.21 -15.63 -20.45
C GLU A 424 -4.14 -14.52 -20.92
N ASN A 425 -4.63 -14.65 -22.15
CA ASN A 425 -5.48 -13.63 -22.77
C ASN A 425 -6.74 -13.26 -21.94
N PRO A 426 -7.48 -14.22 -21.35
CA PRO A 426 -8.65 -13.87 -20.53
C PRO A 426 -8.30 -13.00 -19.31
N LEU A 427 -7.17 -13.30 -18.65
CA LEU A 427 -6.67 -12.56 -17.50
C LEU A 427 -6.28 -11.12 -17.89
N VAL A 428 -5.54 -10.97 -18.98
CA VAL A 428 -5.12 -9.65 -19.46
C VAL A 428 -6.31 -8.83 -19.96
N MET A 429 -7.24 -9.46 -20.68
CA MET A 429 -8.46 -8.81 -21.15
C MET A 429 -9.34 -8.32 -19.98
N HIS A 430 -9.42 -9.09 -18.90
CA HIS A 430 -10.09 -8.65 -17.68
C HIS A 430 -9.41 -7.41 -17.12
N GLN A 431 -8.10 -7.44 -16.89
CA GLN A 431 -7.33 -6.31 -16.36
C GLN A 431 -7.44 -5.03 -17.21
N LEU A 432 -7.42 -5.14 -18.55
CA LEU A 432 -7.55 -3.99 -19.46
C LEU A 432 -8.90 -3.27 -19.30
N ARG A 433 -9.98 -4.04 -19.09
CA ARG A 433 -11.33 -3.50 -18.82
C ARG A 433 -11.38 -2.88 -17.44
N CYS A 434 -10.87 -3.58 -16.42
CA CYS A 434 -10.87 -3.10 -15.05
C CYS A 434 -10.08 -1.80 -14.95
N ASN A 435 -8.83 -1.76 -15.41
CA ASN A 435 -7.95 -0.59 -15.29
C ASN A 435 -8.40 0.65 -16.10
N GLY A 436 -9.50 0.55 -16.87
CA GLY A 436 -10.02 1.63 -17.70
C GLY A 436 -9.09 1.97 -18.88
N VAL A 437 -8.24 1.03 -19.28
CA VAL A 437 -7.24 1.24 -20.35
C VAL A 437 -7.93 1.41 -21.69
N LEU A 438 -9.00 0.65 -21.95
CA LEU A 438 -9.76 0.75 -23.21
C LEU A 438 -10.42 2.12 -23.36
N GLU A 439 -11.00 2.63 -22.29
CA GLU A 439 -11.58 3.99 -22.23
C GLU A 439 -10.49 5.05 -22.39
N GLY A 440 -9.33 4.85 -21.76
CA GLY A 440 -8.17 5.71 -21.92
C GLY A 440 -7.71 5.80 -23.37
N ILE A 441 -7.49 4.65 -24.03
CA ILE A 441 -7.06 4.59 -25.44
C ILE A 441 -8.07 5.29 -26.36
N ARG A 442 -9.37 5.07 -26.15
CA ARG A 442 -10.41 5.73 -26.97
C ARG A 442 -10.32 7.25 -26.93
N ILE A 443 -9.88 7.82 -25.81
CA ILE A 443 -9.71 9.27 -25.66
C ILE A 443 -8.36 9.73 -26.15
N CYS A 444 -7.27 9.08 -25.74
CA CYS A 444 -5.94 9.46 -26.22
C CYS A 444 -5.84 9.38 -27.75
N ARG A 445 -6.63 8.51 -28.41
CA ARG A 445 -6.72 8.44 -29.87
C ARG A 445 -7.46 9.63 -30.48
N LYS A 446 -8.41 10.25 -29.77
CA LYS A 446 -9.13 11.43 -30.25
C LYS A 446 -8.48 12.74 -29.77
N GLY A 447 -7.73 12.71 -28.68
CA GLY A 447 -7.12 13.87 -28.03
C GLY A 447 -5.72 14.21 -28.53
N PHE A 448 -5.15 15.27 -27.96
CA PHE A 448 -3.85 15.82 -28.29
C PHE A 448 -2.96 15.87 -27.02
N PRO A 449 -2.30 14.76 -26.66
CA PRO A 449 -1.56 14.63 -25.40
C PRO A 449 -0.28 15.47 -25.37
N ASN A 450 0.36 15.72 -26.52
CA ASN A 450 1.60 16.47 -26.59
C ASN A 450 1.32 17.97 -26.69
N ARG A 451 1.80 18.74 -25.72
CA ARG A 451 1.54 20.19 -25.62
C ARG A 451 2.83 20.96 -25.42
N ILE A 452 3.14 21.87 -26.33
CA ILE A 452 4.37 22.66 -26.32
C ILE A 452 4.01 24.13 -26.37
N GLN A 453 4.64 24.96 -25.52
CA GLN A 453 4.46 26.40 -25.59
C GLN A 453 5.01 26.95 -26.91
N TYR A 454 4.39 28.00 -27.44
CA TYR A 454 4.79 28.55 -28.74
C TYR A 454 6.26 29.01 -28.79
N GLY A 455 6.80 29.56 -27.70
CA GLY A 455 8.21 29.97 -27.61
C GLY A 455 9.17 28.79 -27.76
N ASP A 456 8.95 27.73 -26.98
CA ASP A 456 9.75 26.51 -27.03
C ASP A 456 9.60 25.80 -28.39
N PHE A 457 8.38 25.75 -28.93
CA PHE A 457 8.10 25.17 -30.23
C PHE A 457 8.88 25.88 -31.34
N LYS A 458 8.83 27.21 -31.37
CA LYS A 458 9.57 28.04 -32.31
C LYS A 458 11.07 27.80 -32.19
N GLN A 459 11.62 27.85 -30.97
CA GLN A 459 13.06 27.65 -30.76
C GLN A 459 13.53 26.26 -31.20
N ARG A 460 12.73 25.22 -30.91
CA ARG A 460 13.09 23.83 -31.19
C ARG A 460 12.97 23.45 -32.66
N TYR A 461 11.91 23.90 -33.34
CA TYR A 461 11.58 23.41 -34.68
C TYR A 461 11.90 24.38 -35.82
N ARG A 462 12.34 25.61 -35.52
CA ARG A 462 12.77 26.58 -36.53
C ARG A 462 13.81 26.05 -37.52
N ILE A 463 14.67 25.16 -37.07
CA ILE A 463 15.69 24.49 -37.88
C ILE A 463 15.10 23.62 -39.01
N LEU A 464 13.84 23.18 -38.91
CA LEU A 464 13.20 22.37 -39.95
C LEU A 464 12.95 23.16 -41.24
N ASN A 465 12.59 24.43 -41.12
CA ASN A 465 12.41 25.32 -42.27
C ASN A 465 12.80 26.76 -41.92
N PRO A 466 14.08 27.12 -42.08
CA PRO A 466 14.57 28.47 -41.80
C PRO A 466 13.89 29.56 -42.64
N ASN A 467 13.40 29.22 -43.84
CA ASN A 467 12.73 30.16 -44.74
C ASN A 467 11.35 30.56 -44.21
N ALA A 468 10.68 29.68 -43.47
CA ALA A 468 9.37 29.96 -42.86
C ALA A 468 9.48 30.95 -41.67
N ILE A 469 10.63 31.01 -41.01
CA ILE A 469 10.92 31.90 -39.87
C ILE A 469 12.27 32.61 -40.08
N PRO A 470 12.32 33.69 -40.87
CA PRO A 470 13.55 34.42 -41.22
C PRO A 470 14.33 34.93 -39.99
N GLU A 471 15.67 34.94 -40.07
CA GLU A 471 16.53 35.53 -39.02
C GLU A 471 16.37 37.05 -38.94
N GLY A 472 16.25 37.57 -37.72
CA GLY A 472 16.20 39.01 -37.45
C GLY A 472 14.81 39.66 -37.51
N GLN A 473 13.76 38.99 -38.00
CA GLN A 473 12.39 39.52 -37.95
C GLN A 473 11.66 39.09 -36.69
N PHE A 474 11.08 40.06 -35.97
CA PHE A 474 10.17 39.77 -34.87
C PHE A 474 8.85 39.25 -35.41
N ILE A 475 8.66 37.94 -35.31
CA ILE A 475 7.39 37.26 -35.58
C ILE A 475 6.84 36.74 -34.26
N ASP A 476 5.58 37.08 -33.98
CA ASP A 476 4.83 36.54 -32.85
C ASP A 476 4.93 35.01 -32.78
N ASN A 477 5.08 34.46 -31.57
CA ASN A 477 5.40 33.05 -31.39
C ASN A 477 4.29 32.13 -31.92
N LYS A 478 3.02 32.54 -31.81
CA LYS A 478 1.90 31.76 -32.35
C LYS A 478 1.90 31.78 -33.88
N LYS A 479 2.04 32.97 -34.49
CA LYS A 479 2.13 33.11 -35.95
C LYS A 479 3.35 32.39 -36.54
N ALA A 480 4.46 32.36 -35.82
CA ALA A 480 5.66 31.62 -36.23
C ALA A 480 5.41 30.11 -36.25
N ALA A 481 4.74 29.56 -35.24
CA ALA A 481 4.36 28.16 -35.20
C ALA A 481 3.34 27.80 -36.29
N GLU A 482 2.34 28.65 -36.53
CA GLU A 482 1.37 28.52 -37.63
C GLU A 482 2.05 28.45 -39.00
N LYS A 483 2.95 29.40 -39.30
CA LYS A 483 3.70 29.40 -40.56
C LYS A 483 4.62 28.20 -40.72
N LEU A 484 5.29 27.80 -39.64
CA LEU A 484 6.20 26.66 -39.66
C LEU A 484 5.44 25.36 -39.94
N LEU A 485 4.36 25.10 -39.18
CA LEU A 485 3.52 23.92 -39.37
C LEU A 485 2.86 23.91 -40.76
N GLY A 486 2.40 25.05 -41.26
CA GLY A 486 1.84 25.15 -42.61
C GLY A 486 2.88 25.03 -43.74
N SER A 487 4.17 25.19 -43.44
CA SER A 487 5.25 24.99 -44.41
C SER A 487 5.73 23.53 -44.48
N LEU A 488 5.34 22.71 -43.50
CA LEU A 488 5.66 21.30 -43.42
C LEU A 488 4.46 20.50 -43.94
N ASP A 489 4.72 19.40 -44.63
CA ASP A 489 3.68 18.49 -45.13
C ASP A 489 3.14 17.61 -43.99
N ILE A 490 2.49 18.25 -43.02
CA ILE A 490 1.92 17.62 -41.82
C ILE A 490 0.41 17.73 -41.91
N ASP A 491 -0.27 16.61 -41.70
CA ASP A 491 -1.72 16.54 -41.63
C ASP A 491 -2.29 17.49 -40.55
N HIS A 492 -3.10 18.44 -41.00
CA HIS A 492 -3.77 19.44 -40.15
C HIS A 492 -4.77 18.82 -39.18
N GLU A 493 -5.18 17.56 -39.34
CA GLU A 493 -6.00 16.84 -38.36
C GLU A 493 -5.21 16.39 -37.13
N GLN A 494 -3.89 16.23 -37.25
CA GLN A 494 -3.04 15.66 -36.19
C GLN A 494 -2.52 16.69 -35.18
N TYR A 495 -2.83 17.97 -35.38
CA TYR A 495 -2.51 19.03 -34.43
C TYR A 495 -3.61 20.08 -34.32
N ARG A 496 -3.61 20.80 -33.20
CA ARG A 496 -4.52 21.93 -32.92
C ARG A 496 -3.73 23.08 -32.29
N LEU A 497 -4.07 24.29 -32.72
CA LEU A 497 -3.47 25.52 -32.22
C LEU A 497 -4.37 26.11 -31.14
N GLY A 498 -3.88 26.12 -29.91
CA GLY A 498 -4.56 26.76 -28.79
C GLY A 498 -4.31 28.26 -28.71
N HIS A 499 -4.76 28.88 -27.62
CA HIS A 499 -4.43 30.26 -27.28
C HIS A 499 -2.95 30.42 -26.92
N THR A 500 -2.37 29.48 -26.17
CA THR A 500 -1.00 29.60 -25.63
C THR A 500 -0.05 28.47 -26.05
N LYS A 501 -0.58 27.36 -26.56
CA LYS A 501 0.21 26.14 -26.86
C LYS A 501 -0.16 25.52 -28.21
N VAL A 502 0.78 24.80 -28.80
CA VAL A 502 0.54 23.82 -29.87
C VAL A 502 0.23 22.48 -29.22
N SER A 503 -0.91 21.88 -29.58
CA SER A 503 -1.29 20.53 -29.13
C SER A 503 -1.23 19.56 -30.31
N SER A 504 -0.64 18.37 -30.13
CA SER A 504 -0.41 17.41 -31.21
C SER A 504 -0.64 15.97 -30.77
N MET A 505 -0.92 15.10 -31.75
CA MET A 505 -0.94 13.66 -31.54
C MET A 505 0.48 13.10 -31.36
N PRO A 506 0.64 11.92 -30.73
CA PRO A 506 1.96 11.30 -30.54
C PRO A 506 2.75 11.03 -31.83
N SER A 507 2.07 10.91 -32.98
CA SER A 507 2.69 10.64 -34.28
C SER A 507 3.40 11.84 -34.91
N VAL A 508 3.17 13.06 -34.40
CA VAL A 508 3.62 14.32 -35.02
C VAL A 508 4.91 14.87 -34.38
N THR A 509 5.10 14.60 -33.08
CA THR A 509 6.32 14.91 -32.32
C THR A 509 7.41 13.90 -32.57
#